data_AF-G6FSM4-F1
#
_entry.id   AF-G6FSM4-F1
#
_cell.length_a   1.000
_cell.length_b   1.000
_cell.length_c   1.000
_cell.angle_alpha   90.00
_cell.angle_beta   90.00
_cell.angle_gamma   90.00
#
_symmetry.space_group_name_H-M   'P 1'
#
loop_
_entity.id
_entity.type
_entity.pdbx_description
1 polymer ?
#
loop_
_entity_poly.entity_id
_entity_poly.type
_entity_poly.pdbx_seq_one_letter_code
_entity_poly.pdbx_strand_id
1 'polypeptide(L)' 'MHISITDDLNKRFHAACALRGLKMSQVVAELIEQWLKANEAPVIV' A
#
# COMPACT_ATOMS: atom_id res chain seq x y z
N MET A 1 10.22 1.31 6.50
CA MET A 1 10.50 1.15 5.06
C MET A 1 10.52 2.53 4.44
N HIS A 2 11.63 2.94 3.81
CA HIS A 2 11.69 4.22 3.10
C HIS A 2 11.42 3.95 1.61
N ILE A 3 10.24 4.33 1.12
CA ILE A 3 9.84 4.16 -0.28
C ILE A 3 9.84 5.54 -0.91
N SER A 4 10.67 5.74 -1.94
CA SER A 4 10.65 6.96 -2.72
C SER A 4 9.50 6.91 -3.72
N ILE A 5 8.48 7.72 -3.47
CA ILE A 5 7.40 8.02 -4.43
C ILE A 5 7.41 9.50 -4.76
N THR A 6 6.88 9.88 -5.93
CA THR A 6 6.77 11.29 -6.30
C THR A 6 5.82 12.03 -5.36
N ASP A 7 6.09 13.31 -5.12
CA ASP A 7 5.26 14.15 -4.24
C ASP A 7 3.80 14.22 -4.73
N ASP A 8 3.58 14.30 -6.05
CA ASP A 8 2.23 14.26 -6.65
C ASP A 8 1.48 12.97 -6.28
N LEU A 9 2.14 11.82 -6.43
CA LEU A 9 1.53 10.53 -6.13
C LEU A 9 1.20 10.42 -4.64
N ASN A 10 2.10 10.87 -3.77
CA ASN A 10 1.89 10.89 -2.32
C ASN A 10 0.68 11.76 -1.94
N LYS A 11 0.57 12.96 -2.52
CA LYS A 11 -0.55 13.89 -2.27
C LYS A 11 -1.89 13.30 -2.71
N ARG A 12 -1.94 12.73 -3.92
CA ARG A 12 -3.16 12.11 -4.45
C ARG A 12 -3.57 10.90 -3.63
N PHE A 13 -2.61 10.07 -3.22
CA PHE A 13 -2.87 8.92 -2.36
C PHE A 13 -3.37 9.35 -0.97
N HIS A 14 -2.73 10.35 -0.35
CA HIS A 14 -3.15 10.90 0.94
C HIS A 14 -4.58 11.46 0.87
N ALA A 15 -4.89 12.28 -0.15
CA ALA A 15 -6.22 12.85 -0.33
C ALA A 15 -7.29 11.76 -0.50
N ALA A 16 -7.02 10.72 -1.29
CA ALA A 16 -7.94 9.60 -1.47
C ALA A 16 -8.17 8.81 -0.17
N CYS A 17 -7.13 8.60 0.64
CA CYS A 17 -7.26 7.96 1.95
C CYS A 17 -8.11 8.82 2.90
N ALA A 18 -7.83 10.12 2.97
CA ALA A 18 -8.53 11.06 3.84
C ALA A 18 -10.03 11.16 3.50
N LEU A 19 -10.38 11.24 2.22
CA LEU A 19 -11.78 11.26 1.76
C LEU A 19 -12.55 9.99 2.15
N ARG A 20 -11.87 8.87 2.37
CA ARG A 20 -12.45 7.59 2.77
C ARG A 20 -12.35 7.34 4.28
N GLY A 21 -11.78 8.27 5.05
CA GLY A 21 -11.54 8.12 6.49
C GLY A 21 -10.50 7.05 6.84
N LEU A 22 -9.60 6.73 5.91
CA LEU A 22 -8.60 5.67 6.08
C LEU A 22 -7.21 6.25 6.37
N LYS A 23 -6.41 5.52 7.16
CA LYS A 23 -4.99 5.84 7.36
C LYS A 23 -4.18 5.32 6.18
N MET A 24 -3.24 6.11 5.67
CA MET A 24 -2.34 5.67 4.59
C MET A 24 -1.61 4.37 4.92
N SER A 25 -1.17 4.20 6.16
CA SER A 25 -0.48 2.98 6.61
C SER A 25 -1.36 1.73 6.53
N GLN A 26 -2.65 1.85 6.82
CA GLN A 26 -3.62 0.76 6.68
C GLN A 26 -3.72 0.34 5.22
N VAL A 27 -3.95 1.30 4.32
CA VAL A 27 -4.11 1.03 2.89
C VAL A 27 -2.82 0.42 2.30
N VAL A 28 -1.65 0.92 2.68
CA VAL A 28 -0.37 0.35 2.25
C VAL A 28 -0.20 -1.10 2.74
N ALA A 29 -0.54 -1.39 4.00
CA ALA A 29 -0.47 -2.76 4.52
C ALA A 29 -1.38 -3.71 3.73
N GLU A 30 -2.63 -3.31 3.49
CA GLU A 30 -3.59 -4.11 2.71
C GLU A 30 -3.12 -4.37 1.28
N LEU A 31 -2.49 -3.37 0.64
CA LEU A 31 -1.95 -3.51 -0.70
C LEU A 31 -0.72 -4.44 -0.73
N ILE A 32 0.14 -4.39 0.30
CA ILE A 32 1.26 -5.32 0.45
C ILE A 32 0.74 -6.76 0.63
N GLU A 33 -0.25 -6.97 1.49
CA GLU A 33 -0.85 -8.29 1.69
C GLU A 33 -1.49 -8.84 0.40
N GLN A 34 -2.20 -8.00 -0.36
CA GLN A 34 -2.76 -8.40 -1.65
C GLN A 34 -1.66 -8.76 -2.65
N TRP A 35 -0.58 -7.97 -2.69
CA TRP A 35 0.56 -8.26 -3.54
C TRP A 35 1.20 -9.59 -3.16
N LEU A 36 1.43 -9.84 -1.87
CA LEU A 36 1.97 -11.11 -1.39
C LEU A 36 1.04 -12.27 -1.75
N LYS A 37 -0.26 -12.22 -1.45
CA LYS A 37 -1.22 -13.29 -1.81
C LYS A 37 -1.19 -13.66 -3.30
N ALA A 38 -0.95 -12.69 -4.18
CA ALA A 38 -0.88 -12.92 -5.62
C ALA A 38 0.49 -13.42 -6.11
N ASN A 39 1.56 -13.20 -5.35
CA ASN A 39 2.94 -13.40 -5.81
C ASN A 39 3.81 -14.26 -4.90
N GLU A 40 3.33 -14.66 -3.71
CA GLU A 40 4.03 -15.60 -2.86
C GLU A 40 4.03 -16.95 -3.59
N ALA A 41 5.21 -17.33 -4.08
CA ALA A 41 5.42 -18.67 -4.57
C ALA A 41 5.12 -19.65 -3.43
N PRO A 42 4.51 -20.83 -3.71
CA PRO A 42 4.28 -21.82 -2.68
C PRO A 42 5.61 -22.13 -1.99
N VAL A 43 5.69 -21.85 -0.70
CA VAL A 43 6.84 -22.25 0.11
C VAL A 43 6.85 -23.78 0.06
N ILE A 44 7.85 -24.34 -0.62
CA ILE A 44 8.16 -25.77 -0.49
C ILE A 44 8.80 -25.91 0.89
N VAL A 45 7.98 -26.26 1.88
CA VAL A 45 8.43 -26.70 3.22
C VAL A 45 8.61 -28.21 3.18
#